data_AF-A0A1Z1WR18-F1
#
_entry.id   AF-A0A1Z1WR18-F1
#
_cell.length_a   1.000
_cell.length_b   1.000
_cell.length_c   1.000
_cell.angle_alpha   90.00
_cell.angle_beta   90.00
_cell.angle_gamma   90.00
#
_symmetry.space_group_name_H-M   'P 1'
#
loop_
_entity.id
_entity.type
_entity.pdbx_description
1 polymer ?
#
loop_
_entity_poly.entity_id
_entity_poly.type
_entity_poly.pdbx_seq_one_letter_code
_entity_poly.pdbx_strand_id
1 'polypeptide(L)'
;MREYARVLGVARGTLQARLDRLEREGVITGTGPKLSPAALGHPVLAFVHIEVTQGRLDEVGDALAAVPEIIEAFSMTGGGDLLTRWWRATTATWRTSSSV
;
A
#
# COMPACT_ATOMS: atom_id res chain seq x y z
N MET A 1 -21.11 -11.44 11.12
CA MET A 1 -21.45 -12.82 10.67
C MET A 1 -22.95 -13.07 10.50
N ARG A 2 -23.76 -12.95 11.56
CA ARG A 2 -25.19 -13.34 11.53
C ARG A 2 -26.00 -12.52 10.53
N GLU A 3 -25.75 -11.22 10.46
CA GLU A 3 -26.46 -10.33 9.52
C GLU A 3 -26.10 -10.64 8.06
N TYR A 4 -24.82 -10.82 7.75
CA TYR A 4 -24.38 -11.24 6.41
C TYR A 4 -24.98 -12.58 5.99
N ALA A 5 -25.04 -13.56 6.91
CA ALA A 5 -25.66 -14.86 6.65
C ALA A 5 -27.16 -14.71 6.33
N ARG A 6 -27.86 -13.82 7.07
CA ARG A 6 -29.28 -13.50 6.84
C ARG A 6 -29.50 -12.83 5.48
N VAL A 7 -28.72 -11.80 5.15
CA VAL A 7 -28.84 -11.06 3.88
C VAL A 7 -28.54 -11.97 2.68
N LEU A 8 -27.54 -12.84 2.80
CA LEU A 8 -27.11 -13.74 1.73
C LEU A 8 -27.91 -15.05 1.68
N GLY A 9 -28.83 -15.31 2.62
CA GLY A 9 -29.65 -16.53 2.65
C GLY A 9 -28.85 -17.82 2.88
N VAL A 10 -27.70 -17.75 3.55
CA VAL A 10 -26.81 -18.91 3.79
C VAL A 10 -26.67 -19.21 5.27
N ALA A 11 -26.33 -20.47 5.60
CA ALA A 11 -25.97 -20.84 6.96
C ALA A 11 -24.70 -20.11 7.41
N ARG A 12 -24.59 -19.79 8.70
CA ARG A 12 -23.42 -19.11 9.28
C ARG A 12 -22.11 -19.87 9.00
N GLY A 13 -22.14 -21.21 9.08
CA GLY A 13 -20.98 -22.06 8.79
C GLY A 13 -20.52 -21.94 7.34
N THR A 14 -21.45 -21.87 6.38
CA THR A 14 -21.15 -21.67 4.95
C THR A 14 -20.51 -20.31 4.70
N LEU A 15 -21.00 -19.25 5.36
CA LEU A 15 -20.39 -17.93 5.26
C LEU A 15 -18.97 -17.90 5.83
N GLN A 16 -18.75 -18.54 6.99
CA GLN A 16 -17.43 -18.64 7.61
C GLN A 16 -16.45 -19.37 6.70
N ALA A 17 -16.82 -20.57 6.23
CA ALA A 17 -15.98 -21.35 5.31
C ALA A 17 -15.61 -20.58 4.03
N ARG A 18 -16.52 -19.72 3.53
CA ARG A 18 -16.26 -18.87 2.37
C ARG A 18 -15.28 -17.73 2.70
N LEU A 19 -15.41 -17.08 3.85
CA LEU A 19 -14.48 -16.04 4.29
C LEU A 19 -13.08 -16.62 4.52
N ASP A 20 -12.99 -17.74 5.24
CA ASP A 20 -11.73 -18.44 5.49
C ASP A 20 -11.05 -18.86 4.18
N ARG A 21 -11.84 -19.26 3.18
CA ARG A 21 -11.33 -19.56 1.83
C ARG A 21 -10.78 -18.31 1.14
N LEU A 22 -11.50 -17.18 1.19
CA LEU A 22 -11.05 -15.93 0.57
C LEU A 22 -9.79 -15.36 1.24
N GLU A 23 -9.66 -15.54 2.56
CA GLU A 23 -8.43 -15.20 3.29
C GLU A 23 -7.27 -16.12 2.88
N ARG A 24 -7.48 -17.44 2.84
CA ARG A 24 -6.45 -18.41 2.40
C ARG A 24 -6.02 -18.21 0.94
N GLU A 25 -6.94 -17.81 0.07
CA GLU A 25 -6.66 -17.50 -1.34
C GLU A 25 -6.03 -16.10 -1.53
N GLY A 26 -5.84 -15.33 -0.45
CA GLY A 26 -5.28 -13.98 -0.52
C GLY A 26 -6.19 -12.95 -1.19
N VAL A 27 -7.48 -13.27 -1.39
CA VAL A 27 -8.47 -12.32 -1.90
C VAL A 27 -8.81 -11.28 -0.84
N ILE A 28 -8.90 -11.71 0.43
CA ILE A 28 -8.96 -10.82 1.59
C ILE A 28 -7.56 -10.73 2.16
N THR A 29 -6.88 -9.62 1.90
CA THR A 29 -5.49 -9.40 2.33
C THR A 29 -5.36 -8.68 3.68
N GLY A 30 -6.46 -8.22 4.26
CA GLY A 30 -6.45 -7.57 5.56
C GLY A 30 -7.85 -7.24 6.08
N THR A 31 -8.00 -7.33 7.41
CA THR A 31 -9.20 -6.94 8.15
C THR A 31 -8.80 -5.95 9.22
N GLY A 32 -8.84 -4.66 8.89
CA GLY A 32 -8.44 -3.58 9.79
C GLY A 32 -9.30 -2.33 9.63
N PRO A 33 -9.34 -1.46 10.64
CA PRO A 33 -10.01 -0.18 10.52
C PRO A 33 -9.35 0.66 9.42
N LYS A 34 -10.17 1.37 8.63
CA LYS A 34 -9.65 2.40 7.72
C LYS A 34 -9.25 3.61 8.55
N LEU A 35 -7.94 3.82 8.71
CA LEU A 35 -7.40 4.97 9.41
C LEU A 35 -7.38 6.19 8.50
N SER A 36 -7.64 7.38 9.05
CA SER A 36 -7.50 8.65 8.34
C SER A 36 -6.07 9.18 8.52
N PRO A 37 -5.24 9.24 7.47
CA PRO A 37 -3.87 9.75 7.57
C PRO A 37 -3.83 11.23 7.96
N ALA A 38 -4.80 12.02 7.51
CA ALA A 38 -4.94 13.42 7.91
C ALA A 38 -5.19 13.58 9.41
N ALA A 39 -6.01 12.71 10.02
CA ALA A 39 -6.26 12.72 11.46
C ALA A 39 -5.03 12.28 12.28
N LEU A 40 -4.10 11.56 11.66
CA LEU A 40 -2.83 11.13 12.25
C LEU A 40 -1.69 12.14 12.04
N GLY A 41 -1.97 13.33 11.50
CA GLY A 41 -0.96 14.37 11.27
C GLY A 41 -0.25 14.27 9.92
N HIS A 42 -0.76 13.44 8.98
CA HIS A 42 -0.26 13.34 7.61
C HIS A 42 -1.32 13.78 6.59
N PRO A 43 -1.64 15.09 6.50
CA PRO A 43 -2.71 15.59 5.62
C PRO A 43 -2.35 15.57 4.14
N VAL A 44 -1.07 15.41 3.78
CA VAL A 44 -0.62 15.50 2.39
C VAL A 44 -0.38 14.10 1.83
N LEU A 45 -1.09 13.75 0.77
CA LEU A 45 -0.77 12.61 -0.09
C LEU A 45 0.18 13.07 -1.19
N ALA A 46 1.34 12.43 -1.32
CA ALA A 46 2.29 12.71 -2.38
C ALA A 46 2.43 11.50 -3.31
N PHE A 47 2.56 11.79 -4.61
CA PHE A 47 3.02 10.85 -5.63
C PHE A 47 4.38 11.32 -6.12
N VAL A 48 5.39 10.46 -6.02
CA VAL A 48 6.76 10.79 -6.40
C VAL A 48 7.21 9.83 -7.50
N HIS A 49 7.69 10.41 -8.59
CA HIS A 49 8.35 9.70 -9.66
C HIS A 49 9.85 9.65 -9.34
N ILE A 50 10.43 8.46 -9.32
CA ILE A 50 11.84 8.25 -9.08
C ILE A 50 12.41 7.60 -10.33
N GLU A 51 13.37 8.28 -10.94
CA GLU A 51 14.18 7.74 -12.02
C GLU A 51 15.37 6.99 -11.40
N VAL A 52 15.51 5.73 -11.75
CA VAL A 52 16.49 4.79 -11.22
C VAL A 52 17.40 4.35 -12.35
N THR A 53 18.70 4.44 -12.11
CA THR A 53 19.70 3.92 -13.06
C THR A 53 19.52 2.41 -13.24
N GLN A 54 19.68 1.93 -14.48
CA GLN A 54 19.57 0.51 -14.81
C GLN A 54 20.44 -0.36 -13.89
N GLY A 55 19.83 -1.45 -13.39
CA GLY A 55 20.51 -2.41 -12.51
C GLY A 55 20.48 -2.08 -11.01
N ARG A 56 19.87 -0.97 -10.59
CA ARG A 56 19.79 -0.56 -9.16
C ARG A 56 18.38 -0.59 -8.57
N LEU A 57 17.44 -1.21 -9.27
CA LEU A 57 16.03 -1.25 -8.87
C LEU A 57 15.84 -1.91 -7.50
N ASP A 58 16.53 -3.02 -7.24
CA ASP A 58 16.41 -3.75 -5.98
C ASP A 58 16.97 -2.93 -4.80
N GLU A 59 18.13 -2.30 -4.98
CA GLU A 59 18.75 -1.43 -3.97
C GLU A 59 17.87 -0.23 -3.63
N VAL A 60 17.29 0.41 -4.65
CA VAL A 60 16.34 1.51 -4.46
C VAL A 60 15.05 1.01 -3.80
N GLY A 61 14.56 -0.17 -4.18
CA GLY A 61 13.40 -0.81 -3.55
C GLY A 61 13.60 -1.02 -2.05
N ASP A 62 14.75 -1.57 -1.66
CA ASP A 62 15.10 -1.77 -0.25
C ASP A 62 15.21 -0.45 0.52
N ALA A 63 15.80 0.58 -0.10
CA ALA A 63 15.89 1.90 0.51
C ALA A 63 14.52 2.55 0.70
N LEU A 64 13.59 2.39 -0.26
CA LEU A 64 12.23 2.90 -0.16
C LEU A 64 11.41 2.14 0.88
N ALA A 65 11.60 0.82 1.02
CA ALA A 65 10.94 0.01 2.03
C ALA A 65 11.32 0.43 3.47
N ALA A 66 12.49 1.05 3.65
CA ALA A 66 12.91 1.59 4.94
C ALA A 66 12.24 2.93 5.32
N VAL A 67 11.53 3.59 4.39
CA VAL A 67 10.87 4.88 4.63
C VAL A 67 9.40 4.63 5.05
N PRO A 68 9.05 4.85 6.33
CA PRO A 68 7.72 4.50 6.84
C PRO A 68 6.58 5.35 6.26
N GLU A 69 6.88 6.53 5.72
CA GLU A 69 5.91 7.37 5.03
C GLU A 69 5.48 6.79 3.69
N ILE A 70 6.27 5.90 3.07
CA ILE A 70 5.94 5.23 1.81
C ILE A 70 5.01 4.05 2.09
N ILE A 71 3.85 4.08 1.46
CA ILE A 71 2.84 3.02 1.61
C ILE A 71 2.87 2.06 0.43
N GLU A 72 3.19 2.56 -0.76
CA GLU A 72 3.27 1.77 -1.97
C GLU A 72 4.40 2.28 -2.88
N ALA A 73 5.06 1.35 -3.55
CA ALA A 73 6.03 1.59 -4.60
C ALA A 73 5.74 0.65 -5.77
N PHE A 74 5.70 1.18 -6.99
CA PHE A 74 5.39 0.45 -8.21
C PHE A 74 6.51 0.67 -9.22
N SER A 75 7.05 -0.41 -9.77
CA SER A 75 7.91 -0.35 -10.95
C SER A 75 7.08 -0.22 -12.22
N MET A 76 7.41 0.76 -13.06
CA MET A 76 6.79 0.94 -14.36
C MET A 76 7.68 0.34 -15.45
N THR A 77 7.05 -0.22 -16.49
CA THR A 77 7.77 -0.81 -17.62
C THR A 77 8.41 0.30 -18.46
N GLY A 78 9.73 0.32 -18.46
CA GLY A 78 10.57 1.37 -19.05
C GLY A 78 11.78 1.52 -18.14
N GLY A 79 12.98 1.62 -18.69
CA GLY A 79 14.24 1.27 -17.99
C GLY A 79 14.67 2.21 -16.86
N GLY A 80 13.87 2.31 -15.78
CA GLY A 80 14.25 3.03 -14.57
C GLY A 80 13.13 3.66 -13.75
N ASP A 81 11.84 3.46 -14.02
CA ASP A 81 10.83 4.31 -13.38
C ASP A 81 10.10 3.64 -12.20
N LEU A 82 10.12 4.32 -11.04
CA LEU A 82 9.34 3.96 -9.86
C LEU A 82 8.30 5.04 -9.56
N LEU A 83 7.05 4.63 -9.35
CA LEU A 83 5.99 5.48 -8.81
C LEU A 83 5.74 5.11 -7.35
N THR A 84 5.87 6.08 -6.46
CA THR A 84 5.74 5.86 -5.01
C THR A 84 4.62 6.72 -4.43
N ARG A 85 3.88 6.17 -3.46
CA ARG A 85 2.76 6.83 -2.77
C ARG A 85 3.04 6.95 -1.27
N TRP A 86 2.93 8.17 -0.74
CA TRP A 86 3.45 8.52 0.58
C TRP A 86 2.50 9.45 1.33
N TRP A 87 2.43 9.31 2.65
CA TRP A 87 1.69 10.22 3.53
C TRP A 87 2.64 11.17 4.26
N ARG A 88 2.46 12.49 4.10
CA ARG A 88 3.35 13.51 4.67
C ARG A 88 2.62 14.49 5.58
N ALA A 89 3.36 14.96 6.58
CA ALA A 89 2.92 16.02 7.49
C ALA A 89 2.89 17.40 6.82
N THR A 90 3.72 17.63 5.79
CA THR A 90 3.80 18.94 5.11
C THR A 90 4.26 18.83 3.65
N THR A 91 3.96 19.87 2.88
CA THR A 91 4.31 20.01 1.45
C THR A 91 5.75 20.51 1.23
N ALA A 92 6.54 20.71 2.29
CA ALA A 92 7.92 21.19 2.16
C ALA A 92 8.72 20.34 1.15
N THR A 93 9.40 21.01 0.23
CA THR A 93 10.17 20.40 -0.85
C THR A 93 11.20 19.43 -0.29
N TRP A 94 10.95 18.14 -0.49
CA TRP A 94 11.92 17.10 -0.17
C TRP A 94 12.86 16.97 -1.36
N ARG A 95 14.14 17.30 -1.16
CA ARG A 95 15.18 17.20 -2.18
C ARG A 95 16.19 16.17 -1.69
N THR A 96 16.08 14.92 -2.12
CA THR A 96 17.22 14.01 -2.09
C THR A 96 18.06 14.24 -3.31
N SER A 97 19.07 15.09 -3.17
CA SER A 97 20.23 15.04 -4.05
C SER A 97 21.09 13.86 -3.60
N SER A 98 20.75 12.67 -4.07
CA SER A 98 21.63 11.50 -3.99
C SER A 98 21.87 11.03 -5.41
N SER A 99 22.85 11.67 -6.06
CA SER A 99 23.52 11.14 -7.23
C SER A 99 24.28 9.90 -6.79
N VAL A 100 23.80 8.72 -7.19
CA VAL A 100 24.60 7.51 -7.23
C VAL A 100 24.33 6.82 -8.56
#